data_AF-A0A5P3XDZ0-F1
#
_entry.id   AF-A0A5P3XDZ0-F1
#
_cell.length_a   1.000
_cell.length_b   1.000
_cell.length_c   1.000
_cell.angle_alpha   90.00
_cell.angle_beta   90.00
_cell.angle_gamma   90.00
#
_symmetry.space_group_name_H-M   'P 1'
#
loop_
_entity.id
_entity.type
_entity.pdbx_description
1 polymer ?
#
loop_
_entity_poly.entity_id
_entity_poly.type
_entity_poly.pdbx_seq_one_letter_code
_entity_poly.pdbx_strand_id
1 'polypeptide(L)'
;MDSKKLWLKISGSINYYLQYYSKRMTNEELLKDYLEYAIPDIEGDGVHTYLDKQTLERVIVDDEMMDKAKVAFIERLEKRRAKEVNVKEENKVLADVIDISKYRK
;
A
#
# COMPACT_ATOMS: atom_id res chain seq x y z
N MET A 1 17.02 -10.86 -13.15
CA MET A 1 15.93 -11.38 -12.28
C MET A 1 14.75 -11.78 -13.15
N ASP A 2 14.06 -12.89 -12.87
CA ASP A 2 12.84 -13.28 -13.60
C ASP A 2 11.66 -12.35 -13.25
N SER A 3 10.82 -11.99 -14.23
CA SER A 3 9.61 -11.16 -14.07
C SER A 3 8.69 -11.63 -12.94
N LYS A 4 8.54 -12.94 -12.73
CA LYS A 4 7.73 -13.48 -11.62
C LYS A 4 8.37 -13.17 -10.25
N LYS A 5 9.69 -13.27 -10.15
CA LYS A 5 10.43 -12.96 -8.92
C LYS A 5 10.42 -11.45 -8.66
N LEU A 6 10.59 -10.64 -9.71
CA LEU A 6 10.47 -9.18 -9.64
C LEU A 6 9.09 -8.77 -9.14
N TRP A 7 8.04 -9.35 -9.72
CA TRP A 7 6.67 -9.11 -9.27
C TRP A 7 6.48 -9.41 -7.78
N LEU A 8 6.97 -10.54 -7.27
CA LEU A 8 6.85 -10.87 -5.84
C LEU A 8 7.52 -9.82 -4.94
N LYS A 9 8.67 -9.29 -5.36
CA LYS A 9 9.40 -8.24 -4.63
C LYS A 9 8.62 -6.93 -4.62
N ILE A 10 8.17 -6.47 -5.78
CA ILE A 10 7.34 -5.26 -5.93
C ILE A 10 6.03 -5.41 -5.14
N SER A 11 5.38 -6.56 -5.26
CA SER A 11 4.13 -6.85 -4.56
C SER A 11 4.31 -6.83 -3.04
N GLY A 12 5.44 -7.33 -2.55
CA GLY A 12 5.83 -7.24 -1.15
C GLY A 12 6.10 -5.80 -0.70
N SER A 13 6.82 -5.00 -1.50
CA SER A 13 7.09 -3.60 -1.17
C SER A 13 5.83 -2.75 -1.14
N ILE A 14 4.87 -2.98 -2.05
CA ILE A 14 3.54 -2.33 -2.00
C ILE A 14 2.87 -2.59 -0.64
N ASN A 15 2.83 -3.86 -0.22
CA ASN A 15 2.18 -4.23 1.05
C ASN A 15 2.86 -3.58 2.26
N TYR A 16 4.19 -3.55 2.26
CA TYR A 16 4.98 -2.91 3.30
C TYR A 16 4.71 -1.41 3.37
N TYR A 17 4.71 -0.72 2.22
CA TYR A 17 4.38 0.71 2.14
C TYR A 17 2.96 0.99 2.66
N LEU A 18 1.98 0.21 2.20
CA LEU A 18 0.57 0.33 2.61
C LEU A 18 0.29 -0.12 4.05
N GLN A 19 1.29 -0.57 4.82
CA GLN A 19 1.13 -0.77 6.25
C GLN A 19 1.26 0.54 7.03
N TYR A 20 2.03 1.50 6.51
CA TYR A 20 2.40 2.73 7.21
C TYR A 20 2.02 4.01 6.44
N TYR A 21 1.18 3.88 5.40
CA TYR A 21 0.79 5.00 4.56
C TYR A 21 0.03 6.09 5.33
N SER A 22 0.17 7.34 4.86
CA SER A 22 -0.58 8.46 5.40
C SER A 22 -2.04 8.38 4.98
N LYS A 23 -2.95 8.37 5.96
CA LYS A 23 -4.41 8.39 5.71
C LYS A 23 -4.93 9.73 5.21
N ARG A 24 -4.10 10.78 5.25
CA ARG A 24 -4.48 12.14 4.84
C ARG A 24 -4.22 12.42 3.36
N MET A 25 -3.36 11.63 2.73
CA MET A 25 -2.99 11.80 1.32
C MET A 25 -4.02 11.13 0.40
N THR A 26 -4.13 11.61 -0.84
CA THR A 26 -4.97 11.01 -1.88
C THR A 26 -4.35 9.71 -2.40
N ASN A 27 -5.13 8.93 -3.15
CA ASN A 27 -4.61 7.69 -3.74
C ASN A 27 -3.48 7.98 -4.75
N GLU A 28 -3.60 9.06 -5.52
CA GLU A 28 -2.62 9.48 -6.53
C GLU A 28 -1.31 9.97 -5.88
N GLU A 29 -1.40 10.75 -4.81
CA GLU A 29 -0.23 11.22 -4.05
C GLU A 29 0.56 10.03 -3.47
N LEU A 30 -0.15 9.06 -2.86
CA LEU A 30 0.49 7.87 -2.29
C LEU A 30 1.09 6.97 -3.37
N LEU A 31 0.46 6.86 -4.53
CA LEU A 31 1.00 6.11 -5.66
C LEU A 31 2.30 6.77 -6.15
N LYS A 32 2.29 8.09 -6.33
CA LYS A 32 3.48 8.83 -6.76
C LYS A 32 4.62 8.70 -5.77
N ASP A 33 4.35 8.90 -4.47
CA ASP A 33 5.34 8.73 -3.40
C ASP A 33 5.91 7.30 -3.38
N TYR A 34 5.06 6.29 -3.54
CA TYR A 34 5.51 4.90 -3.65
C TYR A 34 6.41 4.67 -4.87
N LEU A 35 6.05 5.19 -6.05
CA LEU A 35 6.84 5.02 -7.26
C LEU A 35 8.20 5.72 -7.13
N GLU A 36 8.25 6.95 -6.63
CA GLU A 36 9.50 7.67 -6.38
C GLU A 36 10.39 6.95 -5.36
N TYR A 37 9.79 6.34 -4.33
CA TYR A 37 10.54 5.61 -3.30
C TYR A 37 11.05 4.24 -3.79
N ALA A 38 10.16 3.43 -4.39
CA ALA A 38 10.40 2.01 -4.64
C ALA A 38 10.83 1.69 -6.06
N ILE A 39 10.39 2.49 -7.04
CA ILE A 39 10.69 2.28 -8.46
C ILE A 39 11.11 3.61 -9.12
N PRO A 40 12.18 4.25 -8.63
CA PRO A 40 12.59 5.55 -9.14
C PRO A 40 13.02 5.49 -10.59
N ASP A 41 12.69 6.55 -11.32
CA ASP A 41 13.42 6.97 -12.51
C ASP A 41 14.70 7.68 -12.07
N ILE A 42 15.84 7.00 -12.19
CA ILE A 42 17.13 7.54 -11.72
C ILE A 42 17.76 8.45 -12.76
N GLU A 43 17.67 8.03 -14.02
CA GLU A 43 18.34 8.71 -15.12
C GLU A 43 17.47 9.85 -15.70
N GLY A 44 16.20 9.91 -15.32
CA GLY A 44 15.25 10.91 -15.79
C GLY A 44 14.87 10.68 -17.25
N ASP A 45 15.11 9.48 -17.76
CA ASP A 45 14.90 9.06 -19.14
C ASP A 45 13.56 8.31 -19.32
N GLY A 46 12.77 8.19 -18.24
CA GLY A 46 11.53 7.44 -18.19
C GLY A 46 11.71 5.97 -17.81
N VAL A 47 12.95 5.49 -17.59
CA VAL A 47 13.22 4.09 -17.26
C VAL A 47 13.17 3.88 -15.74
N HIS A 48 12.13 3.18 -15.32
CA HIS A 48 11.92 2.87 -13.92
C HIS A 48 12.74 1.65 -13.49
N THR A 49 13.45 1.77 -12.36
CA THR A 49 14.31 0.70 -11.85
C THR A 49 13.94 0.30 -10.43
N TYR A 50 14.00 -0.99 -10.15
CA TYR A 50 13.78 -1.56 -8.82
C TYR A 50 15.11 -2.03 -8.22
N LEU A 51 15.41 -1.63 -6.99
CA LEU A 51 16.60 -2.09 -6.26
C LEU A 51 16.32 -3.43 -5.55
N ASP A 52 16.95 -4.51 -6.00
CA ASP A 52 16.94 -5.76 -5.23
C ASP A 52 17.89 -5.65 -4.04
N LYS A 53 17.33 -5.48 -2.84
CA LYS A 53 18.09 -5.35 -1.59
C LYS A 53 18.95 -6.59 -1.25
N GLN A 54 18.69 -7.74 -1.88
CA GLN A 54 19.49 -8.94 -1.64
C GLN A 54 20.79 -8.96 -2.44
N THR A 55 20.74 -8.58 -3.72
CA THR A 55 21.93 -8.56 -4.60
C THR A 55 22.54 -7.17 -4.73
N LEU A 56 21.83 -6.13 -4.25
CA LEU A 56 22.15 -4.70 -4.42
C LEU A 56 22.16 -4.26 -5.89
N GLU A 57 21.55 -5.04 -6.78
CA GLU A 57 21.44 -4.73 -8.20
C GLU A 57 20.13 -4.01 -8.50
N ARG A 58 20.18 -3.11 -9.50
CA ARG A 58 18.99 -2.45 -10.03
C ARG A 58 18.49 -3.22 -11.24
N VAL A 59 17.22 -3.60 -11.19
CA VAL A 59 16.53 -4.32 -12.27
C VAL A 59 15.60 -3.34 -12.96
N ILE A 60 15.66 -3.29 -14.28
CA ILE A 60 14.73 -2.48 -15.09
C ILE A 60 13.33 -3.05 -14.94
N VAL A 61 12.36 -2.18 -14.69
CA VAL A 61 10.94 -2.51 -14.64
C VAL A 61 10.33 -2.10 -15.96
N ASP A 62 9.82 -3.07 -16.71
CA ASP A 62 9.10 -2.81 -17.96
C ASP A 62 7.74 -2.13 -17.70
N ASP A 63 7.17 -1.55 -18.75
CA ASP A 63 5.90 -0.82 -18.69
C ASP A 63 4.74 -1.72 -18.23
N GLU A 64 4.73 -2.99 -18.65
CA GLU A 64 3.70 -3.96 -18.25
C GLU A 64 3.72 -4.21 -16.74
N MET A 65 4.91 -4.40 -16.16
CA MET A 65 5.10 -4.59 -14.72
C MET A 65 4.80 -3.31 -13.94
N MET A 66 5.15 -2.16 -14.50
CA MET A 66 4.80 -0.84 -13.93
C MET A 66 3.29 -0.66 -13.82
N ASP A 67 2.56 -0.91 -14.91
CA ASP A 67 1.10 -0.76 -14.92
C ASP A 67 0.43 -1.77 -13.99
N LYS A 68 0.94 -3.01 -13.99
CA LYS A 68 0.50 -4.02 -13.02
C LYS A 68 0.73 -3.58 -11.58
N ALA A 69 1.86 -2.92 -11.28
CA ALA A 69 2.16 -2.40 -9.95
C ALA A 69 1.22 -1.25 -9.56
N LYS A 70 0.96 -0.30 -10.47
CA LYS A 70 0.02 0.82 -10.25
C LYS A 70 -1.38 0.31 -9.95
N VAL A 71 -1.91 -0.59 -10.78
CA VAL A 71 -3.25 -1.17 -10.59
C VAL A 71 -3.33 -1.89 -9.25
N ALA A 72 -2.38 -2.78 -8.96
CA ALA A 72 -2.39 -3.54 -7.70
C ALA A 72 -2.23 -2.64 -6.47
N PHE A 73 -1.49 -1.54 -6.57
CA PHE A 73 -1.33 -0.56 -5.49
C PHE A 73 -2.68 0.09 -5.15
N ILE A 74 -3.36 0.64 -6.16
CA ILE A 74 -4.64 1.34 -5.99
C ILE A 74 -5.71 0.37 -5.46
N GLU A 75 -5.86 -0.81 -6.05
CA GLU A 75 -6.84 -1.81 -5.59
C GLU A 75 -6.63 -2.19 -4.12
N ARG A 76 -5.37 -2.37 -3.69
CA ARG A 76 -5.05 -2.73 -2.31
C ARG A 76 -5.29 -1.57 -1.35
N LEU A 77 -4.95 -0.36 -1.76
CA LEU A 77 -5.19 0.85 -0.98
C LEU A 77 -6.69 1.08 -0.77
N GLU A 78 -7.50 0.97 -1.82
CA GLU A 78 -8.96 1.10 -1.74
C GLU A 78 -9.58 0.02 -0.86
N LYS A 79 -9.19 -1.25 -1.04
CA LYS A 79 -9.63 -2.36 -0.18
C LYS A 79 -9.29 -2.12 1.29
N ARG A 80 -8.12 -1.54 1.59
CA ARG A 80 -7.73 -1.18 2.97
C ARG A 80 -8.61 -0.04 3.51
N ARG A 81 -8.79 1.03 2.74
CA ARG A 81 -9.63 2.18 3.14
C ARG A 81 -11.08 1.76 3.40
N ALA A 82 -11.66 0.94 2.53
CA ALA A 82 -13.02 0.41 2.69
C ALA A 82 -13.17 -0.40 3.99
N LYS A 83 -12.20 -1.26 4.32
CA LYS A 83 -12.19 -2.01 5.59
C LYS A 83 -12.11 -1.09 6.81
N GLU A 84 -11.32 -0.01 6.75
CA GLU A 84 -11.23 0.95 7.85
C GLU A 84 -12.53 1.73 8.07
N VAL A 85 -13.26 2.06 7.00
CA VAL A 85 -14.58 2.69 7.09
C VAL A 85 -15.56 1.75 7.78
N ASN A 86 -15.64 0.49 7.34
CA ASN A 86 -16.51 -0.52 7.94
C ASN A 86 -16.23 -0.72 9.44
N VAL A 87 -14.95 -0.81 9.84
CA VAL A 87 -14.58 -0.96 11.27
C VAL A 87 -14.99 0.25 12.12
N LYS A 88 -14.95 1.47 11.57
CA LYS A 88 -15.45 2.66 12.27
C LYS A 88 -16.96 2.67 12.40
N GLU A 89 -17.68 2.17 11.40
CA GLU A 89 -19.13 2.02 11.45
C GLU A 89 -19.54 0.95 12.46
N GLU A 90 -18.89 -0.21 12.46
CA GLU A 90 -19.13 -1.28 13.44
C GLU A 90 -18.87 -0.84 14.89
N ASN A 91 -17.79 -0.10 15.15
CA ASN A 91 -17.50 0.44 16.49
C ASN A 91 -18.53 1.49 16.96
N LYS A 92 -19.23 2.18 16.04
CA LYS A 92 -20.32 3.08 16.44
C LYS A 92 -21.56 2.31 16.92
N VAL A 93 -21.71 1.04 16.56
CA VAL A 93 -22.90 0.24 16.85
C VAL A 93 -22.77 -0.54 18.17
N LEU A 94 -21.56 -0.73 18.70
CA LEU A 94 -21.28 -1.70 19.79
C LEU A 94 -21.17 -1.14 21.21
N ALA A 95 -21.48 0.14 21.46
CA ALA A 95 -21.55 0.62 22.84
C ALA A 95 -22.91 0.29 23.45
N ASP A 96 -23.10 -0.96 23.87
CA ASP A 96 -24.15 -1.28 24.84
C ASP A 96 -23.82 -0.52 26.13
N VAL A 97 -24.60 0.54 26.38
CA VAL A 97 -24.51 1.32 27.62
C VAL A 97 -24.82 0.37 28.76
N ILE A 98 -23.77 -0.07 29.47
CA ILE A 98 -23.92 -0.88 30.68
C ILE A 98 -24.68 -0.03 31.70
N ASP A 99 -25.92 -0.41 32.00
CA ASP A 99 -26.73 0.23 33.02
C ASP A 99 -26.14 -0.06 34.41
N ILE A 100 -25.38 0.92 34.91
CA ILE A 100 -24.70 0.90 36.21
C ILE A 100 -25.69 0.85 37.39
N SER A 101 -26.99 1.09 37.15
CA SER A 101 -28.03 1.08 38.17
C SER A 101 -28.16 -0.27 38.86
N LYS A 102 -27.79 -1.37 38.20
CA LYS A 102 -27.79 -2.73 38.78
C LYS A 102 -26.67 -2.98 39.80
N TYR A 103 -25.66 -2.12 39.85
CA TYR A 103 -24.49 -2.28 40.72
C TYR A 103 -24.49 -1.33 41.93
N ARG A 104 -25.53 -0.51 42.09
CA ARG A 104 -25.70 0.31 43.29
C ARG A 104 -26.28 -0.55 44.41
N LYS A 105 -25.41 -0.95 45.33
CA LYS A 105 -25.75 -1.62 46.59
C LYS A 105 -26.05 -0.60 47.68
#